data_AF-A0A1G3CX30-F1
#
_entry.id   AF-A0A1G3CX30-F1
#
_cell.length_a   1.000
_cell.length_b   1.000
_cell.length_c   1.000
_cell.angle_alpha   90.00
_cell.angle_beta   90.00
_cell.angle_gamma   90.00
#
_symmetry.space_group_name_H-M   'P 1'
#
loop_
_entity.id
_entity.type
_entity.pdbx_description
1 polymer ?
#
loop_
_entity_poly.entity_id
_entity_poly.type
_entity_poly.pdbx_seq_one_letter_code
_entity_poly.pdbx_strand_id
1 'polypeptide(L)' 'MIAEISVIPIGEGIDLASYVARIVKIIDESGLDYKLNAMGTVVEGDGDRIFDLIKKCHNKMLETAQRVYTT' A
#
# COMPACT_ATOMS: atom_id res chain seq x y z
N MET A 1 4.22 -0.60 16.58
CA MET A 1 2.86 -0.95 16.10
C MET A 1 3.02 -1.91 14.94
N ILE A 2 2.15 -2.91 14.84
CA ILE A 2 2.08 -3.83 13.69
C ILE A 2 0.73 -3.58 13.03
N ALA A 3 0.73 -3.38 11.71
CA ALA A 3 -0.47 -3.15 10.93
C ALA A 3 -0.41 -3.93 9.62
N GLU A 4 -1.56 -4.35 9.12
CA GLU A 4 -1.69 -4.88 7.76
C GLU A 4 -2.33 -3.81 6.88
N ILE A 5 -1.75 -3.61 5.70
CA ILE A 5 -2.19 -2.60 4.74
C ILE A 5 -2.56 -3.30 3.43
N SER A 6 -3.74 -3.00 2.90
CA SER A 6 -4.14 -3.38 1.55
C SER A 6 -4.63 -2.15 0.79
N VAL A 7 -4.13 -1.92 -0.43
CA VAL A 7 -4.48 -0.76 -1.27
C VAL A 7 -5.03 -1.27 -2.59
N ILE A 8 -6.32 -1.06 -2.81
CA ILE A 8 -7.07 -1.67 -3.91
C ILE A 8 -7.63 -0.56 -4.80
N PRO A 9 -7.20 -0.46 -6.08
CA PRO A 9 -7.83 0.44 -7.03
C PRO A 9 -9.17 -0.14 -7.49
N ILE A 10 -10.20 0.70 -7.53
CA ILE A 10 -11.54 0.31 -7.96
C ILE A 10 -11.77 0.82 -9.38
N GLY A 11 -12.14 -0.08 -10.29
CA GLY A 11 -12.52 0.27 -11.67
C GLY A 11 -11.42 0.05 -12.71
N GLU A 12 -10.24 -0.40 -12.32
CA GLU A 12 -9.07 -0.60 -13.20
C GLU A 12 -9.00 -2.01 -13.85
N GLY A 13 -10.03 -2.83 -13.69
CA GLY A 13 -10.08 -4.20 -14.21
C GLY A 13 -9.41 -5.24 -13.30
N ILE A 14 -9.00 -6.38 -13.87
CA ILE A 14 -8.48 -7.54 -13.12
C ILE A 14 -6.94 -7.60 -13.06
N ASP A 15 -6.24 -6.91 -13.96
CA ASP A 15 -4.78 -6.91 -13.99
C ASP A 15 -4.23 -5.83 -13.05
N LEU A 16 -3.98 -6.24 -11.81
CA LEU A 16 -3.56 -5.33 -10.74
C LEU A 16 -2.06 -5.43 -10.42
N ALA A 17 -1.33 -6.34 -11.07
CA ALA A 17 0.06 -6.65 -10.69
C ALA A 17 0.98 -5.42 -10.77
N SER A 18 0.81 -4.60 -11.82
CA SER A 18 1.60 -3.38 -12.01
C SER A 18 1.30 -2.29 -10.97
N TYR A 19 0.05 -2.18 -10.52
CA TYR A 19 -0.37 -1.25 -9.47
C TYR A 19 0.21 -1.68 -8.12
N VAL A 20 0.09 -2.98 -7.78
CA VAL A 20 0.63 -3.54 -6.54
C VAL A 20 2.15 -3.37 -6.47
N ALA A 21 2.87 -3.67 -7.55
CA ALA A 21 4.32 -3.53 -7.61
C ALA A 21 4.81 -2.09 -7.31
N ARG A 22 4.07 -1.08 -7.76
CA ARG A 22 4.39 0.33 -7.47
C ARG A 22 4.21 0.67 -5.99
N ILE A 23 3.16 0.14 -5.36
CA ILE A 23 2.91 0.37 -3.93
C ILE A 23 3.95 -0.37 -3.07
N VAL A 24 4.24 -1.63 -3.39
CA VAL A 24 5.26 -2.41 -2.67
C VAL A 24 6.62 -1.72 -2.71
N LYS A 25 6.98 -1.10 -3.86
CA LYS A 25 8.21 -0.30 -3.96
C LYS A 25 8.23 0.89 -2.98
N ILE A 26 7.10 1.56 -2.77
CA ILE A 26 7.01 2.66 -1.78
C ILE A 26 7.19 2.14 -0.36
N ILE A 27 6.65 0.95 -0.06
CA ILE A 27 6.79 0.30 1.24
C ILE A 27 8.26 -0.09 1.47
N ASP A 28 8.93 -0.66 0.47
CA ASP A 28 10.36 -1.01 0.53
C ASP A 28 11.24 0.24 0.74
N GLU A 29 10.97 1.32 0.01
CA GLU A 29 11.65 2.61 0.18
C GLU A 29 11.38 3.31 1.52
N SER A 30 10.38 2.86 2.30
CA SER A 30 10.05 3.45 3.60
C SER A 30 11.07 3.13 4.70
N GLY A 31 11.85 2.06 4.50
CA GLY A 31 12.80 1.53 5.49
C GLY A 31 12.14 0.99 6.77
N LEU A 32 10.83 0.73 6.75
CA LEU A 32 10.14 0.00 7.81
C LEU A 32 10.28 -1.51 7.57
N ASP A 33 10.25 -2.29 8.65
CA ASP A 33 10.20 -3.74 8.51
C ASP A 33 8.82 -4.15 7.96
N TYR A 34 8.81 -5.02 6.97
CA TYR A 34 7.57 -5.41 6.30
C TYR A 34 7.61 -6.83 5.75
N LYS A 35 6.41 -7.40 5.60
CA LYS A 35 6.21 -8.71 4.97
C LYS A 35 5.04 -8.66 4.02
N LEU A 36 5.33 -8.88 2.73
CA LEU A 36 4.34 -9.03 1.69
C LEU A 36 3.67 -10.40 1.77
N ASN A 37 2.35 -10.44 1.66
CA ASN A 37 1.56 -11.66 1.57
C ASN A 37 0.58 -11.57 0.37
N ALA A 38 -0.24 -12.60 0.16
CA ALA A 38 -1.13 -12.66 -1.00
C ALA A 38 -2.31 -11.67 -0.96
N MET A 39 -2.71 -11.19 0.23
CA MET A 39 -3.89 -10.35 0.47
C MET A 39 -3.55 -8.92 0.89
N GLY A 40 -2.31 -8.66 1.30
CA GLY A 40 -1.86 -7.39 1.85
C GLY A 40 -0.37 -7.37 2.20
N THR A 41 0.04 -6.28 2.84
CA THR A 41 1.41 -6.09 3.32
C THR A 41 1.38 -5.78 4.81
N VAL A 42 2.03 -6.62 5.61
CA VAL A 42 2.21 -6.37 7.04
C VAL A 42 3.41 -5.46 7.23
N VAL A 43 3.27 -4.40 8.02
CA VAL A 43 4.34 -3.45 8.36
C VAL A 43 4.49 -3.34 9.87
N GLU A 44 5.72 -3.16 10.32
CA GLU A 44 6.07 -2.98 11.73
C GLU A 44 6.92 -1.71 11.92
N GLY A 45 6.54 -0.91 12.91
CA GLY A 45 7.31 0.29 13.27
C GLY A 45 6.53 1.30 14.10
N ASP A 46 6.99 2.54 14.02
CA ASP A 46 6.34 3.69 14.68
C ASP A 46 4.97 3.99 14.07
N GLY A 47 4.00 4.33 14.92
CA GLY A 47 2.61 4.51 14.50
C GLY A 47 2.43 5.66 13.50
N ASP A 48 3.06 6.80 13.75
CA ASP A 48 2.95 7.97 12.87
C ASP A 48 3.59 7.67 11.51
N ARG A 49 4.75 7.00 11.51
CA ARG A 49 5.40 6.54 10.26
C ARG A 49 4.54 5.57 9.47
N ILE A 50 3.82 4.67 10.13
CA ILE A 50 2.90 3.73 9.46
C ILE A 50 1.73 4.49 8.83
N PHE A 51 1.09 5.41 9.55
CA PHE A 51 -0.02 6.20 9.00
C PHE A 51 0.43 7.09 7.83
N ASP A 52 1.61 7.70 7.91
CA ASP A 52 2.21 8.45 6.80
C ASP A 52 2.46 7.55 5.58
N LEU A 53 2.96 6.33 5.79
CA LEU A 53 3.14 5.35 4.73
C LEU A 53 1.81 4.96 4.08
N ILE A 54 0.77 4.66 4.88
CA ILE A 54 -0.58 4.34 4.40
C ILE A 54 -1.11 5.47 3.51
N LYS A 55 -1.00 6.72 3.99
CA LYS A 55 -1.44 7.91 3.25
C LYS A 55 -0.68 8.08 1.95
N LYS A 56 0.65 7.87 1.95
CA LYS A 56 1.48 7.93 0.75
C LYS A 56 1.08 6.87 -0.27
N CYS A 57 0.82 5.64 0.17
CA CYS A 57 0.38 4.55 -0.70
C CYS A 57 -1.00 4.81 -1.32
N HIS A 58 -1.96 5.27 -0.51
CA HIS A 58 -3.31 5.62 -0.98
C HIS A 58 -3.25 6.74 -2.04
N ASN A 59 -2.53 7.82 -1.75
CA ASN A 59 -2.39 8.94 -2.69
C ASN A 59 -1.68 8.53 -3.97
N LYS A 60 -0.66 7.67 -3.89
CA LYS A 60 0.01 7.18 -5.09
C LYS A 60 -0.93 6.38 -5.98
N MET A 61 -1.77 5.53 -5.39
CA MET A 61 -2.73 4.74 -6.16
C MET A 61 -3.77 5.65 -6.84
N LEU A 62 -4.20 6.73 -6.18
CA LEU A 62 -5.14 7.72 -6.73
C LEU A 62 -4.59 8.50 -7.93
N GLU A 63 -3.26 8.58 -8.12
CA GLU A 63 -2.70 9.16 -9.36
C GLU A 63 -3.02 8.32 -10.60
N THR A 64 -3.30 7.02 -10.40
CA THR A 64 -3.52 6.06 -11.48
C THR A 64 -4.93 5.52 -11.55
N ALA A 65 -5.71 5.57 -10.47
CA ALA A 65 -7.07 5.06 -10.39
C ALA A 65 -8.03 6.14 -9.90
N GLN A 66 -9.25 6.19 -10.43
CA GLN A 66 -10.26 7.18 -10.03
C GLN A 66 -10.76 7.00 -8.58
N ARG A 67 -10.69 5.77 -8.06
CA ARG A 67 -11.16 5.43 -6.72
C ARG A 67 -10.26 4.38 -6.10
N VAL A 68 -9.94 4.55 -4.83
CA VAL A 68 -9.07 3.65 -4.06
C VAL A 68 -9.74 3.28 -2.76
N TYR A 69 -9.71 1.99 -2.43
CA TYR A 69 -10.09 1.46 -1.12
C TYR A 69 -8.83 0.97 -0.42
N THR A 70 -8.57 1.48 0.77
CA THR A 70 -7.47 0.96 1.59
C THR A 70 -7.94 0.58 2.99
N THR A 71 -7.41 -0.55 3.46
CA THR A 71 -7.67 -1.15 4.77
C THR A 71 -6.38 -1.28 5.54
#